data_AF-A0A5B8NXC5-F1
#
_entry.id   AF-A0A5B8NXC5-F1
#
_cell.length_a   1.000
_cell.length_b   1.000
_cell.length_c   1.000
_cell.angle_alpha   90.00
_cell.angle_beta   90.00
_cell.angle_gamma   90.00
#
_symmetry.space_group_name_H-M   'P 1'
#
loop_
_entity.id
_entity.type
_entity.pdbx_description
1 polymer ?
#
loop_
_entity_poly.entity_id
_entity_poly.type
_entity_poly.pdbx_seq_one_letter_code
_entity_poly.pdbx_strand_id
1 'polypeptide(L)'
;MHYDLYQTLKIDPSLSCTAINDLLSQRLQSAYDEGQDINDPEVDMLTTSINILSSAYRRKIYDSRLHDTRDYVDVPELRRIAVLDKDNNNHTNQHK
;
A
#
# COMPACT_ATOMS: atom_id res chain seq x y z
N MET A 1 -2.02 15.45 8.76
CA MET A 1 -3.10 14.78 8.01
C MET A 1 -2.57 13.49 7.42
N HIS A 2 -2.92 12.35 7.98
CA HIS A 2 -2.52 11.07 7.39
C HIS A 2 -3.30 10.83 6.10
N TYR A 3 -2.63 10.36 5.07
CA TYR A 3 -3.28 9.87 3.86
C TYR A 3 -3.84 8.48 4.14
N ASP A 4 -5.15 8.42 4.40
CA ASP A 4 -5.84 7.17 4.72
C ASP A 4 -6.29 6.47 3.42
N LEU A 5 -5.58 5.40 3.06
CA LEU A 5 -5.90 4.52 1.94
C LEU A 5 -7.30 3.88 2.06
N TYR A 6 -7.75 3.52 3.27
CA TYR A 6 -9.06 2.90 3.46
C TYR A 6 -10.17 3.91 3.16
N GLN A 7 -10.04 5.15 3.64
CA GLN A 7 -11.00 6.21 3.33
C GLN A 7 -10.95 6.62 1.86
N THR A 8 -9.75 6.82 1.31
CA THR A 8 -9.55 7.25 -0.08
C THR A 8 -10.13 6.24 -1.06
N LEU A 9 -9.88 4.95 -0.85
CA LEU A 9 -10.32 3.88 -1.73
C LEU A 9 -11.69 3.32 -1.34
N LYS A 10 -12.32 3.83 -0.29
CA LYS A 10 -13.59 3.32 0.27
C LYS A 10 -13.53 1.80 0.51
N ILE A 11 -12.48 1.36 1.21
CA ILE A 11 -12.24 -0.04 1.56
C ILE A 11 -12.50 -0.24 3.05
N ASP A 12 -13.18 -1.32 3.40
CA ASP A 12 -13.37 -1.71 4.79
C ASP A 12 -12.05 -2.27 5.36
N PRO A 13 -11.48 -1.64 6.41
CA PRO A 13 -10.24 -2.11 7.05
C PRO A 13 -10.39 -3.44 7.78
N SER A 14 -11.60 -3.99 7.93
CA SER A 14 -11.83 -5.32 8.50
C SER A 14 -11.56 -6.47 7.51
N LEU A 15 -11.50 -6.18 6.21
CA LEU A 15 -11.29 -7.18 5.17
C LEU A 15 -9.92 -7.86 5.27
N SER A 16 -9.86 -9.13 4.88
CA SER A 16 -8.60 -9.87 4.79
C SER A 16 -7.69 -9.29 3.71
N CYS A 17 -6.37 -9.52 3.82
CA CYS A 17 -5.43 -9.06 2.82
C CYS A 17 -5.74 -9.62 1.42
N THR A 18 -6.20 -10.88 1.34
CA THR A 18 -6.64 -11.50 0.09
C THR A 18 -7.88 -10.81 -0.48
N ALA A 19 -8.91 -10.56 0.35
CA ALA A 19 -10.12 -9.88 -0.13
C ALA A 19 -9.84 -8.46 -0.63
N ILE A 20 -8.94 -7.73 0.05
CA ILE A 20 -8.49 -6.41 -0.41
C ILE A 20 -7.71 -6.51 -1.72
N ASN A 21 -6.83 -7.50 -1.85
CA ASN A 21 -6.08 -7.74 -3.07
C ASN A 21 -7.00 -7.99 -4.26
N ASP A 22 -7.99 -8.86 -4.10
CA ASP A 22 -8.93 -9.21 -5.18
C ASP A 22 -9.75 -7.99 -5.61
N LEU A 23 -10.27 -7.22 -4.63
CA LEU A 23 -11.03 -6.00 -4.87
C LEU A 23 -10.21 -4.95 -5.63
N LEU A 24 -8.97 -4.72 -5.19
CA LEU A 24 -8.10 -3.71 -5.81
C LEU A 24 -7.57 -4.16 -7.18
N SER A 25 -7.28 -5.46 -7.35
CA SER A 25 -6.86 -6.01 -8.64
C SER A 25 -7.97 -5.89 -9.68
N GLN A 26 -9.23 -6.08 -9.28
CA GLN A 26 -10.37 -5.86 -10.17
C GLN A 26 -10.46 -4.40 -10.63
N ARG A 27 -10.31 -3.44 -9.70
CA ARG A 27 -10.33 -2.01 -10.03
C ARG A 27 -9.17 -1.61 -10.93
N LEU A 28 -7.98 -2.15 -10.66
CA LEU A 28 -6.79 -1.93 -11.48
C LEU A 28 -6.98 -2.47 -12.90
N GLN A 29 -7.60 -3.65 -13.05
CA GLN A 29 -7.93 -4.18 -14.37
C GLN A 29 -8.93 -3.28 -15.11
N SER A 30 -9.98 -2.82 -14.42
CA SER A 30 -10.95 -1.88 -15.03
C SER A 30 -10.30 -0.58 -15.48
N ALA A 31 -9.36 -0.03 -14.71
CA ALA A 31 -8.58 1.14 -15.10
C ALA A 31 -7.78 0.90 -16.40
N TYR A 32 -7.11 -0.25 -16.52
CA TYR A 32 -6.42 -0.62 -17.76
C TYR A 32 -7.37 -0.82 -18.94
N ASP A 33 -8.55 -1.42 -18.71
CA ASP A 33 -9.57 -1.62 -19.74
C ASP A 33 -10.17 -0.28 -20.23
N GLU A 34 -10.17 0.74 -19.38
CA GLU A 34 -10.56 2.12 -19.71
C GLU A 34 -9.45 2.90 -20.44
N GLY A 35 -8.28 2.29 -20.66
CA GLY A 35 -7.16 2.87 -21.37
C GLY A 35 -6.21 3.69 -20.50
N GLN A 36 -6.32 3.61 -19.18
CA GLN A 36 -5.32 4.17 -18.28
C GLN A 36 -4.01 3.36 -18.38
N ASP A 37 -2.87 4.02 -18.21
CA ASP A 37 -1.54 3.42 -18.23
C ASP A 37 -0.82 3.56 -16.88
N ILE A 38 0.40 3.00 -16.81
CA ILE A 38 1.20 2.96 -15.57
C ILE A 38 1.56 4.35 -15.00
N ASN A 39 1.49 5.40 -15.81
CA ASN A 39 1.76 6.77 -15.41
C ASN A 39 0.50 7.49 -14.89
N ASP A 40 -0.68 6.89 -15.04
CA ASP A 40 -1.91 7.48 -14.53
C ASP A 40 -1.91 7.48 -12.98
N PRO A 41 -2.28 8.60 -12.35
CA PRO A 41 -2.30 8.70 -10.89
C PRO A 41 -3.19 7.65 -10.22
N GLU A 42 -4.27 7.25 -10.88
CA GLU A 42 -5.19 6.21 -10.38
C GLU A 42 -4.52 4.83 -10.40
N VAL A 43 -3.85 4.47 -11.50
CA VAL A 43 -3.09 3.22 -11.63
C VAL A 43 -1.93 3.16 -10.63
N ASP A 44 -1.18 4.25 -10.44
CA ASP A 44 -0.11 4.35 -9.42
C ASP A 44 -0.66 4.15 -8.01
N MET A 45 -1.79 4.80 -7.68
CA MET A 45 -2.44 4.69 -6.38
C MET A 45 -2.93 3.27 -6.12
N LEU A 46 -3.62 2.65 -7.08
CA LEU A 46 -4.11 1.27 -6.97
C LEU A 46 -2.96 0.29 -6.80
N THR A 47 -1.91 0.44 -7.60
CA THR A 47 -0.71 -0.42 -7.54
C THR A 47 0.01 -0.27 -6.19
N THR A 48 0.20 0.96 -5.72
CA THR A 48 0.79 1.24 -4.40
C THR A 48 -0.05 0.62 -3.28
N SER A 49 -1.37 0.75 -3.37
CA SER A 49 -2.30 0.25 -2.37
C SER A 49 -2.35 -1.27 -2.34
N ILE A 50 -2.33 -1.94 -3.50
CA ILE A 50 -2.19 -3.39 -3.61
C ILE A 50 -0.92 -3.83 -2.89
N ASN A 51 0.23 -3.22 -3.22
CA ASN A 51 1.51 -3.60 -2.64
C ASN A 51 1.51 -3.49 -1.11
N ILE A 52 0.85 -2.47 -0.53
CA ILE A 52 0.76 -2.28 0.92
C ILE A 52 -0.28 -3.22 1.55
N LEU A 53 -1.54 -3.15 1.11
CA LEU A 53 -2.68 -3.74 1.83
C LEU A 53 -2.86 -5.25 1.57
N SER A 54 -2.31 -5.77 0.47
CA SER A 54 -2.30 -7.23 0.20
C SER A 54 -1.25 -7.99 1.02
N SER A 55 -0.27 -7.28 1.62
CA SER A 55 0.80 -7.87 2.42
C SER A 55 0.54 -7.65 3.90
N ALA A 56 0.35 -8.72 4.66
CA ALA A 56 0.15 -8.63 6.12
C ALA A 56 1.26 -7.86 6.84
N TYR A 57 2.51 -7.97 6.36
CA TYR A 57 3.66 -7.25 6.93
C TYR A 57 3.57 -5.74 6.66
N ARG A 58 3.39 -5.35 5.40
CA ARG A 58 3.35 -3.93 5.00
C ARG A 58 2.09 -3.24 5.50
N ARG A 59 0.95 -3.94 5.48
CA ARG A 59 -0.31 -3.47 6.07
C ARG A 59 -0.16 -3.19 7.57
N LYS A 60 0.48 -4.08 8.33
CA LYS A 60 0.75 -3.83 9.76
C LYS A 60 1.58 -2.56 10.00
N ILE A 61 2.59 -2.32 9.16
CA ILE A 61 3.43 -1.11 9.25
C ILE A 61 2.59 0.14 8.93
N TYR A 62 1.83 0.08 7.84
CA TYR A 62 0.93 1.15 7.43
C TYR A 62 -0.11 1.45 8.53
N ASP A 63 -0.81 0.44 9.03
CA ASP A 63 -1.82 0.58 10.08
C ASP A 63 -1.18 1.17 11.35
N SER A 64 0.01 0.72 11.76
CA SER A 64 0.71 1.27 12.94
C SER A 64 0.99 2.77 12.80
N ARG A 65 1.32 3.23 11.59
CA ARG A 65 1.65 4.65 11.31
C ARG A 65 0.40 5.50 11.15
N LEU A 66 -0.67 4.92 10.60
CA LEU A 66 -1.96 5.58 10.50
C LEU A 66 -2.52 5.93 11.89
N HIS A 67 -2.24 5.10 12.89
CA HIS A 67 -2.66 5.31 14.28
C HIS A 67 -1.64 6.11 15.12
N ASP A 68 -0.40 6.28 14.67
CA ASP A 68 0.58 7.12 15.38
C ASP A 68 0.46 8.58 14.91
N THR A 69 -0.14 9.42 15.76
CA THR A 69 -0.32 10.86 15.51
C THR A 69 0.99 11.65 15.29
N ARG A 70 2.15 11.05 15.56
CA ARG A 70 3.47 11.68 15.40
C ARG A 70 4.07 11.52 14.00
N ASP A 71 3.67 10.47 13.28
CA ASP A 71 4.26 10.11 11.97
C ASP A 71 3.28 10.40 10.83
N TYR A 72 3.57 11.42 10.04
CA TYR A 72 2.77 11.78 8.87
C TYR A 72 2.85 10.68 7.80
N VAL A 73 1.69 10.16 7.36
CA VAL A 73 1.63 9.22 6.23
C VAL A 73 1.27 10.01 4.99
N ASP A 74 2.20 10.15 4.06
CA ASP A 74 2.01 10.83 2.78
C ASP A 74 2.34 9.94 1.58
N VAL A 75 2.14 10.46 0.38
CA VAL A 75 2.36 9.71 -0.86
C VAL A 75 3.79 9.15 -0.96
N PRO A 76 4.87 9.92 -0.69
CA PRO A 76 6.22 9.37 -0.59
C PRO A 76 6.34 8.23 0.41
N GLU A 77 5.77 8.38 1.60
CA GLU A 77 5.85 7.35 2.64
C GLU A 77 5.08 6.08 2.28
N LEU A 78 3.92 6.22 1.62
CA LEU A 78 3.16 5.10 1.07
C LEU A 78 4.01 4.32 0.06
N ARG A 79 4.63 5.01 -0.89
CA ARG A 79 5.53 4.38 -1.87
C ARG A 79 6.71 3.69 -1.20
N ARG A 80 7.27 4.28 -0.14
CA ARG A 80 8.34 3.66 0.66
C ARG A 80 7.85 2.38 1.34
N ILE A 81 6.65 2.36 1.92
CA ILE A 81 6.06 1.15 2.54
C ILE A 81 5.82 0.08 1.48
N ALA A 82 5.30 0.45 0.31
CA ALA A 82 4.95 -0.47 -0.78
C ALA A 82 6.11 -1.36 -1.24
N VAL A 83 7.34 -0.84 -1.20
CA VAL A 83 8.56 -1.54 -1.60
C VAL A 83 9.31 -2.21 -0.45
N LEU A 84 8.76 -2.23 0.77
CA LEU A 84 9.42 -2.91 1.89
C LEU A 84 9.40 -4.44 1.69
N ASP A 85 10.59 -5.02 1.69
CA ASP A 85 10.75 -6.48 1.77
C ASP A 85 10.62 -6.95 3.22
N LYS A 86 9.95 -8.09 3.38
CA LYS A 86 9.86 -8.79 4.66
C LYS A 86 11.23 -9.28 5.15
N ASP A 87 12.15 -9.54 4.22
CA ASP A 87 13.44 -10.18 4.48
C ASP A 87 14.60 -9.19 4.71
N ASN A 88 14.40 -7.88 4.51
CA ASN A 88 15.45 -6.87 4.69
C ASN A 88 15.78 -6.53 6.16
N ASN A 89 15.16 -7.20 7.14
CA ASN A 89 15.57 -7.12 8.55
C ASN A 89 16.72 -8.07 8.91
N ASN A 90 17.35 -8.77 7.95
CA ASN A 90 18.42 -9.74 8.22
C ASN A 90 19.78 -9.49 7.53
N HIS A 91 20.00 -8.34 6.88
CA HIS A 91 21.27 -8.05 6.16
C HIS A 91 21.89 -6.68 6.46
N THR A 92 22.08 -6.34 7.73
CA THR A 92 23.05 -5.30 8.13
C THR A 92 23.82 -5.75 9.36
N ASN A 93 24.66 -6.77 9.19
CA ASN A 93 25.81 -7.01 10.05
C ASN A 93 26.77 -7.95 9.32
N GLN A 94 27.50 -7.44 8.32
CA GLN A 94 28.88 -7.82 8.01
C GLN A 94 29.49 -6.73 7.13
N HIS A 95 30.41 -5.95 7.69
CA HIS A 95 31.72 -5.61 7.12
C HIS A 95 32.34 -4.45 7.90
N LYS A 96 33.19 -4.79 8.87
CA LYS A 96 34.51 -4.21 9.05
C LYS A 96 35.39 -5.18 9.84
#